data_AF-A0A369JXP8-F1
#
_entry.id   AF-A0A369JXP8-F1
#
_cell.length_a   1.000
_cell.length_b   1.000
_cell.length_c   1.000
_cell.angle_alpha   90.00
_cell.angle_beta   90.00
_cell.angle_gamma   90.00
#
_symmetry.space_group_name_H-M   'P 1'
#
loop_
_entity.id
_entity.type
_entity.pdbx_description
1 polymer ?
#
loop_
_entity_poly.entity_id
_entity_poly.type
_entity_poly.pdbx_seq_one_letter_code
_entity_poly.pdbx_strand_id
1 'polypeptide(L)'
;MTPNQATFWSSRASGREKPKKPSIIIPPTPINACRDSFSQPQKILPSLQYSVSSTACVTPISPTSLSPLSPESHLMEDTIAEGTASSDVIVIAELFATLKRTATALNTTFHRLEKQTEKMAGLAPAMKAAEQMRDVRAKLEQQIARHDTTMREVRSLLESTVKASLIQRLKSQIYTAIRETVATEIDQRVEQELLKQIPQKLRQQGQVHQRQVLEIKTSIHNSEARHHNASLWSPSLTEPLRPLLRPLPSAAQSPAYVVRGPFPPTSSTIATPMSAFPMVPTSTPLVAAPALMMPRGSSQIFELVPPTPSPLFPRDLKSLFALGPDAAKRLLQDYGIDHGQSPSSQESHPKAPPRGLTDSAIDLSPIVSPLDAADSREQDINHFMAHIGVRPIPYGAPSKTERRPHLHVVIPGGPTFAVANYY
;
A
#
# COMPACT_ATOMS: atom_id res chain seq x y z
N MET A 1 -20.88 -46.44 -45.58
CA MET A 1 -20.17 -47.55 -44.90
C MET A 1 -18.78 -47.06 -44.55
N THR A 2 -18.60 -46.61 -43.32
CA THR A 2 -17.38 -45.99 -42.79
C THR A 2 -16.80 -46.91 -41.69
N PRO A 3 -15.51 -47.26 -41.73
CA PRO A 3 -14.89 -47.98 -40.63
C PRO A 3 -14.18 -47.02 -39.65
N ASN A 4 -14.50 -47.25 -38.38
CA ASN A 4 -13.65 -47.18 -37.19
C ASN A 4 -12.21 -46.67 -37.34
N GLN A 5 -11.85 -45.68 -36.50
CA GLN A 5 -10.51 -45.64 -35.91
C GLN A 5 -10.60 -45.55 -34.39
N ALA A 6 -9.94 -46.53 -33.79
CA ALA A 6 -9.93 -46.85 -32.38
C ALA A 6 -8.78 -46.12 -31.66
N THR A 7 -9.14 -45.60 -30.47
CA THR A 7 -8.36 -45.50 -29.23
C THR A 7 -6.87 -45.87 -29.27
N PHE A 8 -6.03 -44.84 -29.16
CA PHE A 8 -4.61 -44.92 -28.78
C PHE A 8 -4.42 -44.21 -27.42
N TRP A 9 -4.46 -44.96 -26.32
CA TRP A 9 -4.01 -44.49 -25.01
C TRP A 9 -2.69 -45.18 -24.69
N SER A 10 -1.58 -44.48 -24.96
CA SER A 10 -0.24 -44.96 -24.63
C SER A 10 0.16 -44.43 -23.25
N SER A 11 0.39 -45.36 -22.33
CA SER A 11 0.87 -45.13 -20.97
C SER A 11 2.25 -44.48 -20.96
N ARG A 12 2.34 -43.28 -20.38
CA ARG A 12 3.62 -42.58 -20.15
C ARG A 12 3.97 -42.70 -18.66
N ALA A 13 4.75 -43.72 -18.32
CA ALA A 13 5.40 -43.84 -17.02
C ALA A 13 6.44 -42.72 -16.86
N SER A 14 6.24 -41.84 -15.89
CA SER A 14 7.16 -40.74 -15.58
C SER A 14 8.16 -41.20 -14.50
N GLY A 15 9.39 -41.46 -14.93
CA GLY A 15 10.54 -41.53 -14.03
C GLY A 15 10.83 -40.13 -13.47
N ARG A 16 10.71 -39.97 -12.15
CA ARG A 16 11.11 -38.74 -11.44
C ARG A 16 12.63 -38.72 -11.30
N GLU A 17 13.34 -38.21 -12.29
CA GLU A 17 14.73 -37.76 -12.09
C GLU A 17 14.73 -36.43 -11.34
N LYS A 18 15.40 -36.40 -10.19
CA LYS A 18 15.60 -35.19 -9.39
C LYS A 18 16.58 -34.26 -10.12
N PRO A 19 16.26 -32.97 -10.35
CA PRO A 19 17.17 -32.06 -11.01
C PRO A 19 18.42 -31.83 -10.13
N LYS A 20 19.61 -32.09 -10.69
CA LYS A 20 20.90 -31.69 -10.10
C LYS A 20 20.94 -30.17 -10.01
N LYS A 21 21.19 -29.64 -8.80
CA LYS A 21 21.40 -28.21 -8.56
C LYS A 21 22.61 -27.73 -9.37
N PRO A 22 22.51 -26.64 -10.16
CA PRO A 22 23.67 -26.05 -10.80
C PRO A 22 24.58 -25.44 -9.74
N SER A 23 25.81 -25.96 -9.63
CA SER A 23 26.87 -25.38 -8.81
C SER A 23 27.42 -24.15 -9.51
N ILE A 24 26.99 -22.96 -9.08
CA ILE A 24 27.53 -21.69 -9.55
C ILE A 24 28.87 -21.48 -8.85
N ILE A 25 29.96 -21.69 -9.59
CA ILE A 25 31.31 -21.31 -9.15
C ILE A 25 31.44 -19.81 -9.41
N ILE A 26 31.39 -19.01 -8.35
CA ILE A 26 31.63 -17.57 -8.39
C ILE A 26 33.15 -17.35 -8.35
N PRO A 27 33.76 -16.71 -9.35
CA PRO A 27 35.18 -16.37 -9.29
C PRO A 27 35.43 -15.34 -8.18
N PRO A 28 36.60 -15.39 -7.50
CA PRO A 28 36.92 -14.46 -6.42
C PRO A 28 36.97 -13.03 -6.96
N THR A 29 36.13 -12.16 -6.42
CA THR A 29 36.17 -10.72 -6.68
C THR A 29 37.44 -10.12 -6.06
N PRO A 30 38.13 -9.21 -6.78
CA PRO A 30 39.34 -8.56 -6.26
C PRO A 30 38.99 -7.65 -5.08
N ILE A 31 39.62 -7.92 -3.95
CA ILE A 31 39.57 -7.12 -2.72
C ILE A 31 40.39 -5.86 -2.96
N ASN A 32 39.73 -4.77 -3.38
CA ASN A 32 40.31 -3.43 -3.26
C ASN A 32 39.97 -2.89 -1.88
N ALA A 33 40.97 -2.94 -1.01
CA ALA A 33 41.00 -2.16 0.21
C ALA A 33 41.03 -0.67 -0.15
N CYS A 34 39.98 0.07 0.19
CA CYS A 34 40.08 1.50 0.38
C CYS A 34 39.33 1.88 1.66
N ARG A 35 40.12 2.41 2.58
CA ARG A 35 39.74 2.90 3.90
C ARG A 35 39.03 4.25 3.77
N ASP A 36 38.32 4.58 4.83
CA ASP A 36 37.95 5.92 5.32
C ASP A 36 36.54 6.48 5.04
N SER A 37 35.76 6.47 6.13
CA SER A 37 35.20 7.65 6.83
C SER A 37 33.95 8.38 6.28
N PHE A 38 32.89 8.30 7.11
CA PHE A 38 31.89 9.34 7.45
C PHE A 38 31.29 10.24 6.36
N SER A 39 29.97 10.11 6.10
CA SER A 39 28.91 11.10 6.44
C SER A 39 27.61 10.95 5.60
N GLN A 40 26.47 11.07 6.30
CA GLN A 40 25.09 11.47 5.93
C GLN A 40 24.37 11.01 4.63
N PRO A 41 23.02 10.85 4.68
CA PRO A 41 22.22 10.50 3.52
C PRO A 41 21.67 11.75 2.81
N GLN A 42 22.11 12.00 1.57
CA GLN A 42 21.39 12.90 0.66
C GLN A 42 20.80 12.12 -0.52
N LYS A 43 19.50 12.38 -0.74
CA LYS A 43 18.72 12.03 -1.93
C LYS A 43 19.45 12.50 -3.19
N ILE A 44 19.65 11.61 -4.16
CA ILE A 44 20.00 12.00 -5.53
C ILE A 44 19.11 11.24 -6.53
N LEU A 45 18.39 12.04 -7.31
CA LEU A 45 17.77 11.74 -8.60
C LEU A 45 18.82 12.02 -9.68
N PRO A 46 18.94 11.23 -10.77
CA PRO A 46 19.78 11.60 -11.89
C PRO A 46 18.95 12.18 -13.05
N SER A 47 19.22 13.42 -13.42
CA SER A 47 18.96 13.93 -14.78
C SER A 47 20.19 14.68 -15.26
N LEU A 48 21.13 13.95 -15.88
CA LEU A 48 22.24 14.55 -16.62
C LEU A 48 21.77 14.85 -18.05
N GLN A 49 21.50 16.13 -18.29
CA GLN A 49 21.49 16.70 -19.63
C GLN A 49 22.94 16.77 -20.12
N TYR A 50 23.27 15.99 -21.14
CA TYR A 50 24.50 16.18 -21.90
C TYR A 50 24.28 17.29 -22.93
N SER A 51 24.79 18.48 -22.62
CA SER A 51 25.01 19.55 -23.61
C SER A 51 26.23 19.16 -24.44
N VAL A 52 26.01 18.95 -25.74
CA VAL A 52 27.07 18.66 -26.71
C VAL A 52 27.69 19.99 -27.10
N SER A 53 28.87 20.29 -26.59
CA SER A 53 29.64 21.48 -27.00
C SER A 53 30.09 21.35 -28.46
N SER A 54 29.52 22.20 -29.31
CA SER A 54 30.05 22.53 -30.63
C SER A 54 31.50 23.00 -30.53
N THR A 55 32.42 22.20 -31.08
CA THR A 55 33.78 22.63 -31.35
C THR A 55 33.79 23.39 -32.68
N ALA A 56 33.95 24.71 -32.59
CA ALA A 56 34.11 25.59 -33.73
C ALA A 56 35.38 25.22 -34.51
N CYS A 57 35.24 25.11 -35.83
CA CYS A 57 36.32 24.93 -36.78
C CYS A 57 37.32 26.08 -36.70
N VAL A 58 38.56 25.78 -36.30
CA VAL A 58 39.69 26.70 -36.43
C VAL A 58 40.19 26.62 -37.87
N THR A 59 39.97 27.68 -38.63
CA THR A 59 40.54 27.89 -39.97
C THR A 59 42.04 28.15 -39.87
N PRO A 60 42.87 27.60 -40.79
CA PRO A 60 44.30 27.90 -40.82
C PRO A 60 44.55 29.28 -41.44
N ILE A 61 45.16 30.15 -40.65
CA ILE A 61 45.64 31.47 -41.05
C ILE A 61 46.83 31.30 -42.01
N SER A 62 46.69 31.83 -43.21
CA SER A 62 47.71 31.92 -44.25
C SER A 62 48.95 32.69 -43.77
N PRO A 63 50.18 32.26 -44.08
CA PRO A 63 51.36 33.06 -43.82
C PRO A 63 51.47 34.21 -44.83
N THR A 64 51.39 35.42 -44.30
CA THR A 64 51.66 36.70 -44.97
C THR A 64 53.04 36.69 -45.62
N SER A 65 53.04 36.81 -46.95
CA SER A 65 54.19 37.09 -47.81
C SER A 65 54.81 38.44 -47.42
N LEU A 66 55.97 38.42 -46.77
CA LEU A 66 56.81 39.59 -46.58
C LEU A 66 57.74 39.77 -47.78
N SER A 67 57.54 40.88 -48.47
CA SER A 67 58.37 41.41 -49.56
C SER A 67 59.79 41.75 -49.07
N PRO A 68 60.84 41.41 -49.83
CA PRO A 68 62.19 41.92 -49.56
C PRO A 68 62.39 43.30 -50.19
N LEU A 69 62.80 44.26 -49.35
CA LEU A 69 63.33 45.56 -49.76
C LEU A 69 64.63 45.39 -50.56
N SER A 70 64.70 46.06 -51.71
CA SER A 70 65.92 46.34 -52.47
C SER A 70 66.92 47.17 -51.66
N PRO A 71 68.23 46.88 -51.75
CA PRO A 71 69.27 47.86 -51.49
C PRO A 71 69.71 48.53 -52.81
N GLU A 72 69.51 49.85 -52.87
CA GLU A 72 70.23 50.75 -53.78
C GLU A 72 71.73 50.58 -53.59
N SER A 73 72.46 50.37 -54.69
CA SER A 73 73.92 50.48 -54.72
C SER A 73 74.33 51.46 -55.82
N HIS A 74 74.58 52.68 -55.36
CA HIS A 74 75.75 53.51 -55.66
C HIS A 74 76.42 53.34 -57.04
N LEU A 75 76.15 54.31 -57.91
CA LEU A 75 76.98 54.70 -59.06
C LEU A 75 78.30 55.30 -58.55
N MET A 76 79.42 54.71 -58.93
CA MET A 76 80.71 55.43 -59.06
C MET A 76 81.27 55.11 -60.46
N GLU A 77 81.18 56.13 -61.31
CA GLU A 77 82.31 56.74 -62.02
C GLU A 77 83.58 55.91 -62.13
N ASP A 78 83.94 55.50 -63.36
CA ASP A 78 85.35 55.38 -63.70
C ASP A 78 85.66 55.58 -65.19
N THR A 79 86.73 56.34 -65.35
CA THR A 79 87.36 56.94 -66.53
C THR A 79 87.86 55.94 -67.58
N ILE A 80 87.62 56.25 -68.86
CA ILE A 80 88.23 55.54 -70.01
C ILE A 80 89.54 56.24 -70.37
N ALA A 81 90.67 55.59 -70.07
CA ALA A 81 91.98 55.96 -70.60
C ALA A 81 92.32 55.06 -71.79
N GLU A 82 92.47 55.70 -72.94
CA GLU A 82 92.81 55.14 -74.25
C GLU A 82 94.30 54.75 -74.26
N GLY A 83 94.57 53.46 -74.17
CA GLY A 83 95.91 52.87 -74.25
C GLY A 83 95.93 51.80 -75.33
N THR A 84 96.64 52.07 -76.41
CA THR A 84 96.84 51.20 -77.57
C THR A 84 97.59 49.92 -77.19
N ALA A 85 96.84 48.90 -76.76
CA ALA A 85 97.34 47.56 -76.54
C ALA A 85 97.23 46.72 -77.82
N SER A 86 98.28 45.94 -78.08
CA SER A 86 98.38 44.97 -79.18
C SER A 86 97.16 44.03 -79.24
N SER A 87 96.63 43.82 -80.44
CA SER A 87 95.40 43.04 -80.76
C SER A 87 95.33 41.67 -80.09
N ASP A 88 96.45 40.96 -79.93
CA ASP A 88 96.50 39.64 -79.30
C ASP A 88 96.22 39.69 -77.80
N VAL A 89 96.59 40.79 -77.13
CA VAL A 89 96.32 40.99 -75.69
C VAL A 89 94.82 41.25 -75.48
N ILE A 90 94.15 41.88 -76.45
CA ILE A 90 92.69 42.09 -76.41
C ILE A 90 91.95 40.77 -76.55
N VAL A 91 92.37 39.87 -77.46
CA VAL A 91 91.76 38.54 -77.63
C VAL A 91 91.96 37.67 -76.38
N ILE A 92 93.15 37.71 -75.76
CA ILE A 92 93.41 36.98 -74.50
C ILE A 92 92.59 37.58 -73.35
N ALA A 93 92.45 38.90 -73.26
CA ALA A 93 91.63 39.57 -72.27
C ALA A 93 90.14 39.27 -72.44
N GLU A 94 89.65 39.17 -73.68
CA GLU A 94 88.26 38.80 -73.99
C GLU A 94 87.97 37.32 -73.67
N LEU A 95 88.92 36.41 -73.94
CA LEU A 95 88.86 35.01 -73.51
C LEU A 95 88.85 34.91 -71.98
N PHE A 96 89.73 35.63 -71.28
CA PHE A 96 89.74 35.68 -69.83
C PHE A 96 88.46 36.28 -69.26
N ALA A 97 87.89 37.28 -69.93
CA ALA A 97 86.60 37.86 -69.56
C ALA A 97 85.44 36.87 -69.75
N THR A 98 85.46 36.06 -70.81
CA THR A 98 84.47 34.98 -71.02
C THR A 98 84.65 33.84 -70.02
N LEU A 99 85.87 33.42 -69.70
CA LEU A 99 86.17 32.43 -68.66
C LEU A 99 85.73 32.94 -67.27
N LYS A 100 85.96 34.21 -66.95
CA LYS A 100 85.46 34.83 -65.73
C LYS A 100 83.93 34.91 -65.70
N ARG A 101 83.27 35.27 -66.81
CA ARG A 101 81.80 35.27 -66.92
C ARG A 101 81.20 33.89 -66.73
N THR A 102 81.80 32.85 -67.32
CA THR A 102 81.32 31.46 -67.17
C THR A 102 81.58 30.93 -65.76
N ALA A 103 82.73 31.24 -65.15
CA ALA A 103 83.02 30.88 -63.76
C ALA A 103 82.08 31.58 -62.77
N THR A 104 81.78 32.87 -62.96
CA THR A 104 80.79 33.60 -62.15
C THR A 104 79.38 33.06 -62.38
N ALA A 105 78.99 32.76 -63.62
CA ALA A 105 77.72 32.12 -63.92
C ALA A 105 77.59 30.76 -63.21
N LEU A 106 78.60 29.88 -63.29
CA LEU A 106 78.61 28.61 -62.57
C LEU A 106 78.53 28.81 -61.05
N ASN A 107 79.29 29.75 -60.49
CA ASN A 107 79.24 30.05 -59.06
C ASN A 107 77.84 30.52 -58.62
N THR A 108 77.16 31.35 -59.43
CA THR A 108 75.77 31.73 -59.15
C THR A 108 74.79 30.56 -59.28
N THR A 109 75.01 29.62 -60.20
CA THR A 109 74.19 28.40 -60.29
C THR A 109 74.40 27.48 -59.10
N PHE A 110 75.63 27.33 -58.60
CA PHE A 110 75.91 26.55 -57.40
C PHE A 110 75.30 27.17 -56.16
N HIS A 111 75.40 28.49 -55.96
CA HIS A 111 74.71 29.14 -54.85
C HIS A 111 73.17 29.05 -54.96
N ARG A 112 72.62 29.04 -56.18
CA ARG A 112 71.17 28.83 -56.38
C ARG A 112 70.76 27.40 -56.02
N LEU A 113 71.55 26.40 -56.42
CA LEU A 113 71.38 25.00 -56.03
C LEU A 113 71.52 24.81 -54.52
N GLU A 114 72.49 25.47 -53.89
CA GLU A 114 72.71 25.45 -52.44
C GLU A 114 71.50 26.03 -51.70
N LYS A 115 71.04 27.23 -52.06
CA LYS A 115 69.81 27.83 -51.48
C LYS A 115 68.57 26.96 -51.71
N GLN A 116 68.47 26.28 -52.85
CA GLN A 116 67.37 25.35 -53.11
C GLN A 116 67.49 24.07 -52.27
N THR A 117 68.71 23.57 -52.08
CA THR A 117 69.00 22.40 -51.25
C THR A 117 68.73 22.69 -49.78
N GLU A 118 69.10 23.88 -49.29
CA GLU A 118 68.80 24.37 -47.95
C GLU A 118 67.27 24.45 -47.72
N LYS A 119 66.53 24.98 -48.71
CA LYS A 119 65.06 24.99 -48.67
C LYS A 119 64.46 23.58 -48.67
N MET A 120 65.01 22.65 -49.44
CA MET A 120 64.58 21.23 -49.42
C MET A 120 64.93 20.54 -48.09
N ALA A 121 66.09 20.83 -47.51
CA ALA A 121 66.48 20.32 -46.21
C ALA A 121 65.54 20.81 -45.10
N GLY A 122 65.10 22.07 -45.17
CA GLY A 122 64.07 22.62 -44.29
C GLY A 122 62.67 22.02 -44.49
N LEU A 123 62.35 21.52 -45.69
CA LEU A 123 61.07 20.86 -46.00
C LEU A 123 61.00 19.41 -45.48
N ALA A 124 62.14 18.73 -45.29
CA ALA A 124 62.14 17.32 -44.88
C ALA A 124 61.47 17.08 -43.50
N PRO A 125 61.74 17.89 -42.46
CA PRO A 125 60.99 17.81 -41.19
C PRO A 125 59.49 18.06 -41.36
N ALA A 126 59.09 19.00 -42.23
CA ALA A 126 57.68 19.31 -42.48
C ALA A 126 56.96 18.16 -43.21
N MET A 127 57.63 17.52 -44.18
CA MET A 127 57.11 16.32 -44.84
C MET A 127 56.93 15.16 -43.85
N LYS A 128 57.92 14.93 -42.98
CA LYS A 128 57.84 13.90 -41.93
C LYS A 128 56.70 14.19 -40.94
N ALA A 129 56.52 15.44 -40.53
CA ALA A 129 55.40 15.84 -39.67
C ALA A 129 54.05 15.62 -40.36
N ALA A 130 53.93 15.93 -41.65
CA ALA A 130 52.72 15.70 -42.42
C ALA A 130 52.37 14.20 -42.54
N GLU A 131 53.38 13.34 -42.70
CA GLU A 131 53.21 11.88 -42.68
C GLU A 131 52.71 11.39 -41.32
N GLN A 132 53.33 11.85 -40.22
CA GLN A 132 52.88 11.52 -38.87
C GLN A 132 51.44 11.99 -38.61
N MET A 133 51.05 13.16 -39.11
CA MET A 133 49.67 13.64 -39.02
C MET A 133 48.69 12.75 -39.79
N ARG A 134 49.08 12.24 -40.97
CA ARG A 134 48.25 11.29 -41.73
C ARG A 134 48.07 9.99 -40.95
N ASP A 135 49.14 9.46 -40.36
CA ASP A 135 49.07 8.25 -39.54
C ASP A 135 48.15 8.42 -38.33
N VAL A 136 48.24 9.57 -37.65
CA VAL A 136 47.37 9.88 -36.51
C VAL A 136 45.91 9.99 -36.95
N ARG A 137 45.64 10.64 -38.09
CA ARG A 137 44.29 10.73 -38.67
C ARG A 137 43.73 9.35 -39.04
N ALA A 138 44.52 8.52 -39.70
CA ALA A 138 44.12 7.16 -40.06
C ALA A 138 43.81 6.30 -38.82
N LYS A 139 44.63 6.41 -37.77
CA LYS A 139 44.37 5.73 -36.49
C LYS A 139 43.10 6.24 -35.82
N LEU A 140 42.85 7.56 -35.84
CA LEU A 140 41.65 8.16 -35.27
C LEU A 140 40.39 7.72 -36.02
N GLU A 141 40.41 7.74 -37.36
CA GLU A 141 39.31 7.26 -38.20
C GLU A 141 39.03 5.79 -37.96
N GLN A 142 40.07 4.96 -37.84
CA GLN A 142 39.93 3.55 -37.51
C GLN A 142 39.30 3.36 -36.12
N GLN A 143 39.68 4.15 -35.12
CA GLN A 143 39.08 4.10 -33.80
C GLN A 143 37.61 4.53 -33.83
N ILE A 144 37.27 5.60 -34.53
CA ILE A 144 35.89 6.06 -34.69
C ILE A 144 35.04 4.96 -35.33
N ALA A 145 35.52 4.34 -36.42
CA ALA A 145 34.82 3.23 -37.07
C ALA A 145 34.59 2.05 -36.11
N ARG A 146 35.58 1.69 -35.29
CA ARG A 146 35.44 0.64 -34.25
C ARG A 146 34.42 1.03 -33.18
N HIS A 147 34.45 2.27 -32.71
CA HIS A 147 33.48 2.77 -31.73
C HIS A 147 32.05 2.79 -32.29
N ASP A 148 31.87 3.16 -33.56
CA ASP A 148 30.56 3.12 -34.20
C ASP A 148 30.03 1.70 -34.35
N THR A 149 30.89 0.74 -34.69
CA THR A 149 30.49 -0.68 -34.74
C THR A 149 30.07 -1.20 -33.36
N THR A 150 30.86 -0.92 -32.32
CA THR A 150 30.54 -1.37 -30.95
C THR A 150 29.28 -0.67 -30.41
N MET A 151 29.08 0.62 -30.68
CA MET A 151 27.84 1.32 -30.34
C MET A 151 26.62 0.73 -31.04
N ARG A 152 26.75 0.33 -32.31
CA ARG A 152 25.67 -0.32 -33.06
C ARG A 152 25.32 -1.68 -32.48
N GLU A 153 26.32 -2.48 -32.14
CA GLU A 153 26.14 -3.78 -31.48
C GLU A 153 25.46 -3.62 -30.12
N VAL A 154 25.96 -2.72 -29.27
CA VAL A 154 25.36 -2.43 -27.95
C VAL A 154 23.92 -1.96 -28.09
N ARG A 155 23.61 -1.09 -29.06
CA ARG A 155 22.24 -0.65 -29.32
C ARG A 155 21.34 -1.82 -29.73
N SER A 156 21.80 -2.71 -30.62
CA SER A 156 21.03 -3.87 -31.05
C SER A 156 20.78 -4.88 -29.91
N LEU A 157 21.79 -5.11 -29.07
CA LEU A 157 21.69 -5.96 -27.89
C LEU A 157 20.70 -5.36 -26.89
N LEU A 158 20.81 -4.06 -26.62
CA LEU A 158 19.90 -3.36 -25.71
C LEU A 158 18.45 -3.40 -26.23
N GLU A 159 18.25 -3.15 -27.52
CA GLU A 159 16.92 -3.20 -28.13
C GLU A 159 16.29 -4.59 -28.01
N SER A 160 17.05 -5.65 -28.30
CA SER A 160 16.55 -7.03 -28.21
C SER A 160 16.22 -7.44 -26.76
N THR A 161 17.08 -7.07 -25.80
CA THR A 161 16.88 -7.39 -24.37
C THR A 161 15.70 -6.62 -23.78
N VAL A 162 15.53 -5.34 -24.13
CA VAL A 162 14.38 -4.53 -23.73
C VAL A 162 13.09 -5.09 -24.34
N LYS A 163 13.08 -5.43 -25.63
CA LYS A 163 11.91 -6.05 -26.29
C LYS A 163 11.52 -7.37 -25.62
N ALA A 164 12.49 -8.25 -25.36
CA ALA A 164 12.24 -9.53 -24.72
C ALA A 164 11.67 -9.36 -23.30
N SER A 165 12.26 -8.47 -22.50
CA SER A 165 11.79 -8.15 -21.15
C SER A 165 10.39 -7.55 -21.14
N LEU A 166 10.10 -6.63 -22.08
CA LEU A 166 8.78 -6.02 -22.22
C LEU A 166 7.72 -7.05 -22.59
N ILE A 167 7.99 -7.92 -23.57
CA ILE A 167 7.08 -9.01 -23.96
C ILE A 167 6.83 -9.95 -22.78
N GLN A 168 7.86 -10.30 -22.01
CA GLN A 168 7.71 -11.17 -20.84
C GLN A 168 6.82 -10.54 -19.76
N ARG A 169 7.01 -9.25 -19.47
CA ARG A 169 6.18 -8.52 -18.50
C ARG A 169 4.73 -8.42 -18.98
N LEU A 170 4.51 -8.03 -20.24
CA LEU A 170 3.16 -7.94 -20.81
C LEU A 170 2.45 -9.30 -20.80
N LYS A 171 3.14 -10.37 -21.18
CA LYS A 171 2.59 -11.73 -21.09
C LYS A 171 2.17 -12.05 -19.65
N SER A 172 3.03 -11.80 -18.67
CA SER A 172 2.69 -12.07 -17.26
C SER A 172 1.46 -11.29 -16.78
N GLN A 173 1.36 -10.01 -17.15
CA GLN A 173 0.20 -9.17 -16.79
C GLN A 173 -1.08 -9.66 -17.46
N ILE A 174 -1.02 -10.00 -18.75
CA ILE A 174 -2.16 -10.54 -19.51
C ILE A 174 -2.61 -11.88 -18.89
N TYR A 175 -1.68 -12.78 -18.54
CA TYR A 175 -2.04 -14.04 -17.89
C TYR A 175 -2.71 -13.83 -16.53
N THR A 176 -2.22 -12.91 -15.71
CA THR A 176 -2.86 -12.57 -14.43
C THR A 176 -4.26 -12.01 -14.65
N ALA A 177 -4.42 -11.05 -15.57
CA ALA A 177 -5.72 -10.45 -15.88
C ALA A 177 -6.72 -11.48 -16.43
N ILE A 178 -6.29 -12.35 -17.37
CA ILE A 178 -7.13 -13.43 -17.89
C ILE A 178 -7.52 -14.38 -16.76
N ARG A 179 -6.58 -14.76 -15.89
CA ARG A 179 -6.85 -15.65 -14.76
C ARG A 179 -7.88 -15.06 -13.81
N GLU A 180 -7.79 -13.77 -13.50
CA GLU A 180 -8.75 -13.06 -12.65
C GLU A 180 -10.13 -13.03 -13.30
N THR A 181 -10.23 -12.62 -14.57
CA THR A 181 -11.52 -12.61 -15.29
C THR A 181 -12.14 -14.01 -15.36
N VAL A 182 -11.36 -15.03 -15.71
CA VAL A 182 -11.83 -16.41 -15.78
C VAL A 182 -12.26 -16.92 -14.41
N ALA A 183 -11.53 -16.61 -13.33
CA ALA A 183 -11.93 -16.97 -11.97
C ALA A 183 -13.29 -16.34 -11.62
N THR A 184 -13.47 -15.04 -11.88
CA THR A 184 -14.74 -14.36 -11.60
C THR A 184 -15.91 -14.91 -12.42
N GLU A 185 -15.69 -15.27 -13.69
CA GLU A 185 -16.70 -15.89 -14.55
C GLU A 185 -17.08 -17.29 -14.07
N ILE A 186 -16.08 -18.09 -13.64
CA ILE A 186 -16.33 -19.41 -13.07
C ILE A 186 -17.15 -19.27 -11.79
N ASP A 187 -16.75 -18.39 -10.86
CA ASP A 187 -17.46 -18.17 -9.60
C ASP A 187 -18.92 -17.77 -9.86
N GLN A 188 -19.17 -16.84 -10.79
CA GLN A 188 -20.51 -16.42 -11.17
C GLN A 188 -21.35 -17.57 -11.78
N ARG A 189 -20.77 -18.37 -12.68
CA ARG A 189 -21.48 -19.51 -13.30
C ARG A 189 -21.76 -20.60 -12.29
N VAL A 190 -20.80 -20.90 -11.42
CA VAL A 190 -20.94 -21.86 -10.32
C VAL A 190 -22.05 -21.40 -9.38
N GLU A 191 -22.06 -20.12 -9.00
CA GLU A 191 -23.13 -19.55 -8.18
C GLU A 191 -24.49 -19.70 -8.85
N GLN A 192 -24.64 -19.31 -10.12
CA GLN A 192 -25.88 -19.46 -10.87
C GLN A 192 -26.37 -20.91 -10.94
N GLU A 193 -25.47 -21.86 -11.19
CA GLU A 193 -25.82 -23.28 -11.21
C GLU A 193 -26.19 -23.80 -9.81
N LEU A 194 -25.50 -23.36 -8.75
CA LEU A 194 -25.88 -23.66 -7.37
C LEU A 194 -27.25 -23.04 -6.99
N LEU A 195 -27.60 -21.87 -7.52
CA LEU A 195 -28.94 -21.27 -7.37
C LEU A 195 -30.03 -22.14 -8.01
N LYS A 196 -29.76 -22.73 -9.19
CA LYS A 196 -30.71 -23.62 -9.87
C LYS A 196 -30.83 -24.98 -9.21
N GLN A 197 -29.70 -25.56 -8.79
CA GLN A 197 -29.65 -26.93 -8.29
C GLN A 197 -30.10 -27.08 -6.84
N ILE A 198 -29.91 -26.05 -5.99
CA ILE A 198 -30.28 -26.13 -4.57
C ILE A 198 -31.68 -25.54 -4.36
N PRO A 199 -32.71 -26.37 -4.05
CA PRO A 199 -34.07 -25.87 -3.84
C PRO A 199 -34.13 -24.83 -2.72
N GLN A 200 -34.94 -23.79 -2.91
CA GLN A 200 -35.12 -22.71 -1.93
C GLN A 200 -35.53 -23.22 -0.54
N LYS A 201 -36.34 -24.29 -0.50
CA LYS A 201 -36.74 -24.95 0.75
C LYS A 201 -35.56 -25.46 1.57
N LEU A 202 -34.56 -26.08 0.92
CA LEU A 202 -33.37 -26.60 1.60
C LEU A 202 -32.51 -25.45 2.15
N ARG A 203 -32.42 -24.34 1.40
CA ARG A 203 -31.69 -23.14 1.85
C ARG A 203 -32.32 -22.53 3.09
N GLN A 204 -33.64 -22.37 3.07
CA GLN A 204 -34.39 -21.89 4.23
C GLN A 204 -34.22 -22.83 5.42
N GLN A 205 -34.28 -24.15 5.20
CA GLN A 205 -34.05 -25.13 6.25
C GLN A 205 -32.62 -25.04 6.83
N GLY A 206 -31.61 -24.87 5.98
CA GLY A 206 -30.23 -24.65 6.41
C GLY A 206 -30.08 -23.41 7.27
N GLN A 207 -30.74 -22.31 6.90
CA GLN A 207 -30.76 -21.07 7.69
C GLN A 207 -31.45 -21.26 9.05
N VAL A 208 -32.58 -21.97 9.08
CA VAL A 208 -33.30 -22.30 10.31
C VAL A 208 -32.41 -23.14 11.23
N HIS A 209 -31.76 -24.19 10.71
CA HIS A 209 -30.85 -25.03 11.49
C HIS A 209 -29.62 -24.25 11.98
N GLN A 210 -29.02 -23.41 11.13
CA GLN A 210 -27.89 -22.57 11.52
C GLN A 210 -28.26 -21.62 12.66
N ARG A 211 -29.44 -21.01 12.59
CA ARG A 211 -30.00 -20.19 13.67
C ARG A 211 -30.19 -21.01 14.94
N GLN A 212 -30.79 -22.19 14.85
CA GLN A 212 -30.99 -23.08 16.01
C GLN A 212 -29.65 -23.46 16.65
N VAL A 213 -28.63 -23.79 15.86
CA VAL A 213 -27.29 -24.12 16.38
C VAL A 213 -26.69 -22.93 17.12
N LEU A 214 -26.82 -21.72 16.58
CA LEU A 214 -26.33 -20.52 17.26
C LEU A 214 -27.12 -20.24 18.53
N GLU A 215 -28.43 -20.40 18.52
CA GLU A 215 -29.29 -20.25 19.70
C GLU A 215 -28.91 -21.22 20.81
N ILE A 216 -28.67 -22.50 20.47
CA ILE A 216 -28.19 -23.52 21.42
C ILE A 216 -26.82 -23.14 21.97
N LYS A 217 -25.87 -22.72 21.12
CA LYS A 217 -24.54 -22.29 21.56
C LYS A 217 -24.63 -21.10 22.52
N THR A 218 -25.46 -20.11 22.20
CA THR A 218 -25.73 -18.95 23.07
C THR A 218 -26.36 -19.37 24.39
N SER A 219 -27.32 -20.30 24.36
CA SER A 219 -27.97 -20.83 25.56
C SER A 219 -26.98 -21.56 26.46
N ILE A 220 -26.12 -22.41 25.89
CA ILE A 220 -25.06 -23.11 26.63
C ILE A 220 -24.11 -22.09 27.27
N HIS A 221 -23.57 -21.15 26.48
CA HIS A 221 -22.68 -20.10 27.00
C HIS A 221 -23.34 -19.30 28.12
N ASN A 222 -24.60 -18.90 27.95
CA ASN A 222 -25.34 -18.13 28.95
C ASN A 222 -25.63 -18.95 30.21
N SER A 223 -25.92 -20.25 30.08
CA SER A 223 -26.11 -21.14 31.22
C SER A 223 -24.82 -21.32 32.03
N GLU A 224 -23.67 -21.45 31.34
CA GLU A 224 -22.35 -21.53 31.97
C GLU A 224 -21.97 -20.19 32.62
N ALA A 225 -22.19 -19.07 31.94
CA ALA A 225 -21.96 -17.74 32.48
C ALA A 225 -22.81 -17.48 33.73
N ARG A 226 -24.10 -17.87 33.72
CA ARG A 226 -24.98 -17.79 34.89
C ARG A 226 -24.49 -18.68 36.03
N HIS A 227 -24.05 -19.90 35.74
CA HIS A 227 -23.51 -20.80 36.76
C HIS A 227 -22.25 -20.23 37.42
N HIS A 228 -21.34 -19.67 36.62
CA HIS A 228 -20.15 -18.99 37.11
C HIS A 228 -20.52 -17.77 37.96
N ASN A 229 -21.40 -16.90 37.46
CA ASN A 229 -21.84 -15.70 38.17
C ASN A 229 -22.60 -16.02 39.46
N ALA A 230 -23.36 -17.11 39.50
CA ALA A 230 -24.04 -17.60 40.70
C ALA A 230 -23.07 -18.14 41.77
N SER A 231 -21.91 -18.62 41.34
CA SER A 231 -20.85 -19.14 42.21
C SER A 231 -20.02 -18.03 42.85
N LEU A 232 -20.13 -16.79 42.34
CA LEU A 232 -19.55 -15.60 42.95
C LEU A 232 -20.24 -15.36 44.29
N TRP A 233 -19.61 -15.85 45.36
CA TRP A 233 -20.13 -15.65 46.70
C TRP A 233 -20.07 -14.16 47.06
N SER A 234 -21.01 -13.74 47.92
CA SER A 234 -21.29 -12.34 48.23
C SER A 234 -20.14 -11.45 48.76
N PRO A 235 -18.97 -11.91 49.26
CA PRO A 235 -17.92 -10.98 49.68
C PRO A 235 -17.02 -10.46 48.54
N SER A 236 -16.97 -11.05 47.34
CA SER A 236 -16.04 -10.64 46.27
C SER A 236 -16.67 -9.67 45.24
N LEU A 237 -16.92 -8.42 45.62
CA LEU A 237 -17.44 -7.37 44.70
C LEU A 237 -16.51 -7.04 43.51
N THR A 238 -15.26 -7.49 43.57
CA THR A 238 -14.19 -7.22 42.57
C THR A 238 -13.99 -8.36 41.58
N GLU A 239 -14.64 -9.51 41.77
CA GLU A 239 -14.49 -10.66 40.89
C GLU A 239 -15.23 -10.40 39.56
N PRO A 240 -14.59 -10.67 38.40
CA PRO A 240 -15.17 -10.29 37.13
C PRO A 240 -16.37 -11.17 36.77
N LEU A 241 -17.46 -10.52 36.36
CA LEU A 241 -18.66 -11.17 35.84
C LEU A 241 -18.38 -11.75 34.44
N ARG A 242 -18.84 -12.97 34.18
CA ARG A 242 -18.85 -13.51 32.81
C ARG A 242 -19.99 -12.89 32.00
N PRO A 243 -19.69 -12.30 30.82
CA PRO A 243 -20.70 -11.65 30.01
C PRO A 243 -21.68 -12.65 29.39
N LEU A 244 -22.96 -12.33 29.51
CA LEU A 244 -24.02 -13.02 28.80
C LEU A 244 -24.05 -12.52 27.35
N LEU A 245 -24.33 -13.41 26.42
CA LEU A 245 -24.59 -13.09 25.03
C LEU A 245 -26.06 -12.70 24.87
N ARG A 246 -26.32 -11.68 24.05
CA ARG A 246 -27.68 -11.22 23.77
C ARG A 246 -28.49 -12.30 23.02
N PRO A 247 -29.81 -12.38 23.25
CA PRO A 247 -30.66 -13.30 22.50
C PRO A 247 -30.60 -12.96 21.02
N LEU A 248 -30.64 -13.99 20.16
CA LEU A 248 -30.72 -13.77 18.73
C LEU A 248 -32.04 -13.05 18.40
N PRO A 249 -32.01 -11.99 17.57
CA PRO A 249 -33.23 -11.27 17.23
C PRO A 249 -34.26 -12.23 16.63
N SER A 250 -35.51 -12.15 17.10
CA SER A 250 -36.61 -12.91 16.49
C SER A 250 -36.69 -12.58 15.00
N ALA A 251 -37.03 -13.56 14.16
CA ALA A 251 -37.20 -13.31 12.72
C ALA A 251 -38.22 -12.19 12.44
N ALA A 252 -39.14 -11.95 13.38
CA ALA A 252 -40.12 -10.87 13.33
C ALA A 252 -39.59 -9.50 13.80
N GLN A 253 -38.55 -9.47 14.65
CA GLN A 253 -38.13 -8.24 15.32
C GLN A 253 -37.09 -7.44 14.53
N SER A 254 -36.40 -8.02 13.55
CA SER A 254 -35.53 -7.24 12.66
C SER A 254 -35.19 -8.01 11.37
N PRO A 255 -35.41 -7.46 10.18
CA PRO A 255 -34.62 -7.78 8.99
C PRO A 255 -33.28 -7.02 9.05
N ALA A 256 -32.60 -7.01 10.20
CA ALA A 256 -31.28 -6.39 10.33
C ALA A 256 -30.22 -7.41 9.90
N TYR A 257 -30.32 -7.88 8.67
CA TYR A 257 -29.17 -8.44 8.00
C TYR A 257 -28.26 -7.25 7.75
N VAL A 258 -27.21 -7.10 8.56
CA VAL A 258 -26.11 -6.20 8.20
C VAL A 258 -25.54 -6.80 6.93
N VAL A 259 -25.98 -6.29 5.78
CA VAL A 259 -25.32 -6.54 4.50
C VAL A 259 -23.94 -5.91 4.67
N ARG A 260 -22.99 -6.69 5.19
CA ARG A 260 -21.57 -6.40 5.02
C ARG A 260 -21.32 -6.54 3.52
N GLY A 261 -21.59 -5.46 2.80
CA GLY A 261 -21.08 -5.31 1.45
C GLY A 261 -19.57 -5.52 1.51
N PRO A 262 -18.97 -6.20 0.52
CA PRO A 262 -17.53 -6.28 0.40
C PRO A 262 -17.01 -4.88 0.07
N PHE A 263 -16.87 -4.03 1.09
CA PHE A 263 -16.03 -2.84 0.97
C PHE A 263 -14.59 -3.36 1.02
N PRO A 264 -13.81 -3.21 -0.06
CA PRO A 264 -12.38 -3.47 0.04
C PRO A 264 -11.80 -2.54 1.12
N PRO A 265 -10.86 -2.99 1.95
CA PRO A 265 -10.12 -2.10 2.85
C PRO A 265 -9.17 -1.23 2.02
N THR A 266 -9.71 -0.28 1.25
CA THR A 266 -8.91 0.80 0.68
C THR A 266 -8.68 1.80 1.81
N SER A 267 -7.52 1.63 2.43
CA SER A 267 -6.76 2.67 3.10
C SER A 267 -6.87 4.01 2.36
N SER A 268 -7.65 4.94 2.89
CA SER A 268 -7.57 6.36 2.51
C SER A 268 -7.84 7.25 3.72
N THR A 269 -6.88 7.24 4.63
CA THR A 269 -6.59 8.37 5.51
C THR A 269 -5.93 9.46 4.65
N ILE A 270 -6.74 10.26 3.96
CA ILE A 270 -6.33 11.60 3.55
C ILE A 270 -7.45 12.53 3.99
N ALA A 271 -7.17 13.20 5.10
CA ALA A 271 -7.94 14.33 5.57
C ALA A 271 -7.75 15.48 4.57
N THR A 272 -8.84 15.95 3.98
CA THR A 272 -8.87 17.22 3.25
C THR A 272 -9.58 18.24 4.14
N PRO A 273 -8.96 19.40 4.44
CA PRO A 273 -9.46 20.33 5.44
C PRO A 273 -10.61 21.21 4.92
N MET A 274 -11.44 21.59 5.89
CA MET A 274 -12.40 22.70 5.95
C MET A 274 -12.48 23.61 4.72
N SER A 275 -13.61 23.55 4.00
CA SER A 275 -14.09 24.65 3.19
C SER A 275 -15.21 25.37 3.96
N ALA A 276 -14.90 26.59 4.38
CA ALA A 276 -15.81 27.51 5.04
C ALA A 276 -16.60 28.30 3.98
N PHE A 277 -17.73 27.76 3.53
CA PHE A 277 -18.75 28.56 2.85
C PHE A 277 -20.15 28.06 3.27
N PRO A 278 -21.03 28.94 3.78
CA PRO A 278 -22.43 28.59 3.97
C PRO A 278 -23.11 28.49 2.61
N MET A 279 -23.41 27.26 2.16
CA MET A 279 -24.27 27.06 0.99
C MET A 279 -25.71 27.41 1.34
N VAL A 280 -26.25 28.36 0.59
CA VAL A 280 -27.66 28.72 0.49
C VAL A 280 -28.46 27.48 0.05
N PRO A 281 -29.67 27.23 0.60
CA PRO A 281 -30.51 26.13 0.17
C PRO A 281 -30.99 26.36 -1.26
N THR A 282 -30.36 25.68 -2.22
CA THR A 282 -30.84 25.63 -3.60
C THR A 282 -31.74 24.41 -3.74
N SER A 283 -33.01 24.68 -4.01
CA SER A 283 -34.04 23.70 -4.36
C SER A 283 -33.56 22.84 -5.53
N THR A 284 -33.18 21.61 -5.25
CA THR A 284 -32.81 20.64 -6.28
C THR A 284 -34.09 20.03 -6.85
N PRO A 285 -34.28 20.04 -8.19
CA PRO A 285 -35.37 19.30 -8.82
C PRO A 285 -35.11 17.80 -8.66
N LEU A 286 -36.17 17.06 -8.32
CA LEU A 286 -36.25 15.60 -8.35
C LEU A 286 -35.97 15.09 -9.78
N VAL A 287 -34.69 14.98 -10.14
CA VAL A 287 -34.25 14.19 -11.28
C VAL A 287 -33.80 12.86 -10.71
N ALA A 288 -34.59 11.82 -11.01
CA ALA A 288 -34.27 10.43 -10.68
C ALA A 288 -32.87 10.11 -11.22
N ALA A 289 -31.91 9.96 -10.31
CA ALA A 289 -30.59 9.48 -10.65
C ALA A 289 -30.75 8.06 -11.25
N PRO A 290 -30.12 7.76 -12.41
CA PRO A 290 -30.12 6.41 -12.95
C PRO A 290 -29.51 5.48 -11.91
N ALA A 291 -30.23 4.40 -11.59
CA ALA A 291 -29.80 3.36 -10.68
C ALA A 291 -28.37 2.92 -11.03
N LEU A 292 -27.42 3.30 -10.18
CA LEU A 292 -26.07 2.77 -10.20
C LEU A 292 -26.18 1.24 -10.18
N MET A 293 -25.68 0.61 -11.23
CA MET A 293 -25.55 -0.84 -11.33
C MET A 293 -24.72 -1.33 -10.13
N MET A 294 -25.40 -1.81 -9.09
CA MET A 294 -24.76 -2.54 -8.01
C MET A 294 -24.09 -3.79 -8.59
N PRO A 295 -22.85 -4.14 -8.17
CA PRO A 295 -22.18 -5.34 -8.63
C PRO A 295 -23.03 -6.56 -8.26
N ARG A 296 -23.56 -7.22 -9.28
CA ARG A 296 -24.65 -8.21 -9.21
C ARG A 296 -24.18 -9.61 -8.79
N GLY A 297 -23.11 -9.73 -8.02
CA GLY A 297 -22.41 -11.02 -7.81
C GLY A 297 -21.95 -11.32 -6.39
N SER A 298 -22.32 -10.54 -5.37
CA SER A 298 -22.16 -11.02 -4.00
C SER A 298 -23.38 -11.86 -3.65
N SER A 299 -23.26 -13.18 -3.81
CA SER A 299 -23.98 -14.13 -2.98
C SER A 299 -23.95 -13.59 -1.55
N GLN A 300 -25.06 -13.03 -1.10
CA GLN A 300 -25.23 -12.68 0.30
C GLN A 300 -25.31 -14.01 1.05
N ILE A 301 -24.15 -14.60 1.30
CA ILE A 301 -23.99 -15.59 2.34
C ILE A 301 -24.50 -14.86 3.56
N PHE A 302 -25.68 -15.27 4.02
CA PHE A 302 -26.28 -14.80 5.25
C PHE A 302 -25.38 -15.28 6.39
N GLU A 303 -24.27 -14.58 6.58
CA GLU A 303 -23.37 -14.80 7.67
C GLU A 303 -24.11 -14.32 8.91
N LEU A 304 -24.74 -15.26 9.62
CA LEU A 304 -25.35 -14.97 10.92
C LEU A 304 -24.25 -14.39 11.80
N VAL A 305 -24.37 -13.09 12.09
CA VAL A 305 -23.46 -12.38 12.97
C VAL A 305 -23.46 -13.11 14.31
N PRO A 306 -22.30 -13.55 14.82
CA PRO A 306 -22.25 -14.25 16.09
C PRO A 306 -22.81 -13.33 17.17
N PRO A 307 -23.62 -13.86 18.11
CA PRO A 307 -24.22 -13.05 19.16
C PRO A 307 -23.12 -12.44 20.01
N THR A 308 -23.12 -11.10 20.11
CA THR A 308 -22.15 -10.35 20.90
C THR A 308 -22.77 -9.91 22.23
N PRO A 309 -21.98 -9.85 23.31
CA PRO A 309 -22.46 -9.29 24.58
C PRO A 309 -22.83 -7.82 24.42
N SER A 310 -23.71 -7.31 25.30
CA SER A 310 -24.02 -5.88 25.33
C SER A 310 -22.75 -5.07 25.66
N PRO A 311 -22.49 -3.94 24.97
CA PRO A 311 -21.38 -3.07 25.31
C PRO A 311 -21.51 -2.44 26.70
N LEU A 312 -22.72 -2.45 27.28
CA LEU A 312 -23.02 -1.97 28.62
C LEU A 312 -22.91 -3.08 29.69
N PHE A 313 -22.48 -4.29 29.32
CA PHE A 313 -22.35 -5.38 30.29
C PHE A 313 -21.27 -5.02 31.33
N PRO A 314 -21.60 -5.00 32.64
CA PRO A 314 -20.67 -4.62 33.68
C PRO A 314 -19.55 -5.65 33.84
N ARG A 315 -18.34 -5.17 34.16
CA ARG A 315 -17.18 -6.07 34.35
C ARG A 315 -17.24 -6.80 35.68
N ASP A 316 -17.85 -6.20 36.70
CA ASP A 316 -17.90 -6.66 38.09
C ASP A 316 -19.20 -6.20 38.77
N LEU A 317 -19.54 -6.76 39.93
CA LEU A 317 -20.74 -6.37 40.68
C LEU A 317 -20.69 -4.89 41.09
N LYS A 318 -19.49 -4.35 41.38
CA LYS A 318 -19.31 -2.94 41.70
C LYS A 318 -19.72 -2.02 40.54
N SER A 319 -19.31 -2.31 39.30
CA SER A 319 -19.75 -1.54 38.13
C SER A 319 -21.23 -1.69 37.84
N LEU A 320 -21.82 -2.86 38.10
CA LEU A 320 -23.27 -3.06 38.02
C LEU A 320 -24.04 -2.10 38.95
N PHE A 321 -23.63 -2.01 40.23
CA PHE A 321 -24.24 -1.07 41.19
C PHE A 321 -23.89 0.40 40.93
N ALA A 322 -22.88 0.70 40.11
CA ALA A 322 -22.54 2.05 39.69
C ALA A 322 -23.32 2.52 38.44
N LEU A 323 -24.05 1.62 37.76
CA LEU A 323 -24.84 1.99 36.59
C LEU A 323 -25.97 2.96 36.94
N GLY A 324 -26.14 3.99 36.12
CA GLY A 324 -27.27 4.92 36.20
C GLY A 324 -28.61 4.26 35.82
N PRO A 325 -29.75 4.85 36.20
CA PRO A 325 -31.08 4.29 35.94
C PRO A 325 -31.32 4.02 34.45
N ASP A 326 -30.95 4.95 33.57
CA ASP A 326 -31.14 4.78 32.12
C ASP A 326 -30.25 3.67 31.54
N ALA A 327 -29.04 3.52 32.06
CA ALA A 327 -28.11 2.49 31.62
C ALA A 327 -28.57 1.09 32.06
N ALA A 328 -29.12 0.98 33.27
CA ALA A 328 -29.76 -0.25 33.74
C ALA A 328 -30.97 -0.61 32.85
N LYS A 329 -31.84 0.35 32.53
CA LYS A 329 -32.97 0.12 31.62
C LYS A 329 -32.56 -0.37 30.23
N ARG A 330 -31.57 0.28 29.62
CA ARG A 330 -31.00 -0.16 28.34
C ARG A 330 -30.39 -1.56 28.44
N LEU A 331 -29.75 -1.89 29.56
CA LEU A 331 -29.18 -3.21 29.78
C LEU A 331 -30.27 -4.28 29.80
N LEU A 332 -31.37 -4.08 30.53
CA LEU A 332 -32.50 -5.02 30.52
C LEU A 332 -33.12 -5.15 29.13
N GLN A 333 -33.28 -4.04 28.42
CA GLN A 333 -33.79 -4.02 27.05
C GLN A 333 -32.89 -4.82 26.08
N ASP A 334 -31.57 -4.67 26.18
CA ASP A 334 -30.59 -5.40 25.35
C ASP A 334 -30.69 -6.92 25.51
N TYR A 335 -31.10 -7.39 26.70
CA TYR A 335 -31.29 -8.81 27.00
C TYR A 335 -32.76 -9.26 26.88
N GLY A 336 -33.65 -8.38 26.44
CA GLY A 336 -35.08 -8.69 26.26
C GLY A 336 -35.80 -9.00 27.57
N ILE A 337 -35.42 -8.32 28.65
CA ILE A 337 -35.99 -8.50 29.98
C ILE A 337 -37.02 -7.39 30.21
N ASP A 338 -38.31 -7.73 30.27
CA ASP A 338 -39.39 -6.75 30.41
C ASP A 338 -39.46 -6.19 31.84
N HIS A 339 -39.39 -4.85 31.96
CA HIS A 339 -39.40 -4.10 33.22
C HIS A 339 -40.67 -4.22 34.10
N GLY A 340 -41.68 -4.99 33.68
CA GLY A 340 -43.04 -4.87 34.22
C GLY A 340 -43.61 -6.08 34.95
N GLN A 341 -42.91 -7.22 34.97
CA GLN A 341 -43.43 -8.44 35.60
C GLN A 341 -42.55 -8.86 36.76
N SER A 342 -42.71 -8.20 37.90
CA SER A 342 -42.31 -8.84 39.16
C SER A 342 -43.18 -10.08 39.35
N PRO A 343 -42.60 -11.29 39.52
CA PRO A 343 -43.36 -12.53 39.70
C PRO A 343 -44.14 -12.60 41.03
N SER A 344 -44.06 -11.57 41.87
CA SER A 344 -44.64 -11.59 43.22
C SER A 344 -46.13 -11.20 43.33
N SER A 345 -46.82 -10.92 42.21
CA SER A 345 -48.23 -10.48 42.25
C SER A 345 -49.22 -11.43 41.57
N GLN A 346 -48.80 -12.64 41.17
CA GLN A 346 -49.69 -13.63 40.52
C GLN A 346 -50.42 -14.58 41.49
N GLU A 347 -50.56 -14.22 42.76
CA GLU A 347 -51.30 -15.03 43.73
C GLU A 347 -52.36 -14.20 44.46
N SER A 348 -53.40 -13.80 43.74
CA SER A 348 -54.68 -13.46 44.36
C SER A 348 -55.86 -13.69 43.43
N HIS A 349 -56.53 -14.80 43.67
CA HIS A 349 -57.98 -15.05 43.60
C HIS A 349 -58.83 -14.49 42.43
N PRO A 350 -59.63 -15.33 41.75
CA PRO A 350 -60.69 -14.85 40.87
C PRO A 350 -61.79 -14.19 41.70
N LYS A 351 -61.82 -12.86 41.77
CA LYS A 351 -62.95 -12.11 42.34
C LYS A 351 -63.78 -11.48 41.21
N ALA A 352 -65.08 -11.74 41.32
CA ALA A 352 -66.19 -11.48 40.41
C ALA A 352 -66.22 -10.12 39.68
N PRO A 353 -66.95 -10.04 38.54
CA PRO A 353 -67.02 -8.83 37.71
C PRO A 353 -67.93 -7.75 38.33
N PRO A 354 -67.55 -6.47 38.29
CA PRO A 354 -68.52 -5.39 38.34
C PRO A 354 -68.75 -4.81 36.93
N ARG A 355 -70.03 -4.73 36.58
CA ARG A 355 -70.59 -3.93 35.48
C ARG A 355 -70.53 -2.43 35.83
N GLY A 356 -70.41 -1.60 34.80
CA GLY A 356 -70.68 -0.15 34.82
C GLY A 356 -69.49 0.64 34.26
N LEU A 357 -69.43 0.97 32.97
CA LEU A 357 -69.99 2.17 32.33
C LEU A 357 -69.74 3.46 33.12
N THR A 358 -68.73 4.23 32.72
CA THR A 358 -68.87 5.65 32.35
C THR A 358 -67.62 6.15 31.62
N ASP A 359 -67.87 6.85 30.51
CA ASP A 359 -66.96 7.75 29.81
C ASP A 359 -66.34 8.79 30.74
N SER A 360 -65.04 9.08 30.57
CA SER A 360 -64.51 10.45 30.44
C SER A 360 -62.98 10.41 30.28
N ALA A 361 -62.53 10.94 29.15
CA ALA A 361 -61.15 11.20 28.80
C ALA A 361 -60.56 12.28 29.71
N ILE A 362 -59.48 11.96 30.43
CA ILE A 362 -58.49 12.96 30.85
C ILE A 362 -57.11 12.31 30.70
N ASP A 363 -56.39 12.78 29.69
CA ASP A 363 -54.98 12.49 29.43
C ASP A 363 -54.12 13.19 30.49
N LEU A 364 -53.94 12.51 31.63
CA LEU A 364 -52.97 12.87 32.64
C LEU A 364 -51.78 11.94 32.48
N SER A 365 -50.81 12.38 31.68
CA SER A 365 -49.46 11.84 31.75
C SER A 365 -49.01 11.89 33.22
N PRO A 366 -48.60 10.75 33.83
CA PRO A 366 -48.23 10.72 35.23
C PRO A 366 -47.03 11.64 35.43
N ILE A 367 -47.18 12.69 36.21
CA ILE A 367 -46.05 13.44 36.76
C ILE A 367 -45.39 12.49 37.77
N VAL A 368 -44.47 11.67 37.26
CA VAL A 368 -43.66 10.75 38.07
C VAL A 368 -42.85 11.61 39.02
N SER A 369 -43.12 11.49 40.31
CA SER A 369 -42.38 12.22 41.32
C SER A 369 -40.91 11.76 41.26
N PRO A 370 -39.91 12.66 41.28
CA PRO A 370 -38.49 12.30 41.19
C PRO A 370 -38.01 11.29 42.24
N LEU A 371 -38.79 11.09 43.30
CA LEU A 371 -38.53 10.14 44.37
C LEU A 371 -38.76 8.68 43.94
N ASP A 372 -39.71 8.41 43.03
CA ASP A 372 -40.05 7.05 42.58
C ASP A 372 -39.01 6.48 41.58
N ALA A 373 -38.12 7.34 41.06
CA ALA A 373 -37.09 6.94 40.11
C ALA A 373 -35.94 6.15 40.76
N ALA A 374 -35.69 6.36 42.06
CA ALA A 374 -34.66 5.64 42.81
C ALA A 374 -35.05 4.17 43.02
N ASP A 375 -36.30 3.93 43.42
CA ASP A 375 -36.83 2.59 43.66
C ASP A 375 -36.91 1.77 42.36
N SER A 376 -37.22 2.41 41.24
CA SER A 376 -37.22 1.77 39.91
C SER A 376 -35.83 1.27 39.50
N ARG A 377 -34.76 2.01 39.82
CA ARG A 377 -33.38 1.62 39.47
C ARG A 377 -32.95 0.36 40.21
N GLU A 378 -33.21 0.30 41.51
CA GLU A 378 -32.84 -0.84 42.33
C GLU A 378 -33.60 -2.10 41.90
N GLN A 379 -34.87 -1.96 41.53
CA GLN A 379 -35.66 -3.04 40.97
C GLN A 379 -35.07 -3.54 39.64
N ASP A 380 -34.70 -2.64 38.72
CA ASP A 380 -34.07 -3.01 37.45
C ASP A 380 -32.75 -3.77 37.68
N ILE A 381 -31.88 -3.27 38.58
CA ILE A 381 -30.62 -3.93 38.92
C ILE A 381 -30.87 -5.30 39.55
N ASN A 382 -31.80 -5.41 40.50
CA ASN A 382 -32.13 -6.68 41.16
C ASN A 382 -32.70 -7.70 40.16
N HIS A 383 -33.51 -7.23 39.22
CA HIS A 383 -34.07 -8.08 38.16
C HIS A 383 -32.98 -8.56 37.20
N PHE A 384 -32.03 -7.69 36.84
CA PHE A 384 -30.86 -8.08 36.06
C PHE A 384 -29.94 -9.05 36.83
N MET A 385 -29.70 -8.84 38.13
CA MET A 385 -28.94 -9.74 38.99
C MET A 385 -29.54 -11.15 39.00
N ALA A 386 -30.87 -11.24 39.16
CA ALA A 386 -31.58 -12.51 39.05
C ALA A 386 -31.40 -13.16 37.67
N HIS A 387 -31.44 -12.38 36.59
CA HIS A 387 -31.23 -12.89 35.22
C HIS A 387 -29.81 -13.42 34.97
N ILE A 388 -28.79 -12.78 35.53
CA ILE A 388 -27.39 -13.25 35.42
C ILE A 388 -27.05 -14.38 36.42
N GLY A 389 -28.02 -14.82 37.22
CA GLY A 389 -27.86 -15.91 38.19
C GLY A 389 -27.26 -15.50 39.53
N VAL A 390 -26.99 -14.22 39.76
CA VAL A 390 -26.50 -13.71 41.03
C VAL A 390 -27.67 -13.65 42.00
N ARG A 391 -27.55 -14.32 43.15
CA ARG A 391 -28.59 -14.28 44.18
C ARG A 391 -28.73 -12.85 44.70
N PRO A 392 -29.95 -12.28 44.73
CA PRO A 392 -30.16 -10.99 45.37
C PRO A 392 -29.63 -11.08 46.79
N ILE A 393 -28.71 -10.19 47.16
CA ILE A 393 -28.37 -10.02 48.56
C ILE A 393 -29.64 -9.46 49.18
N PRO A 394 -30.25 -10.11 50.18
CA PRO A 394 -31.29 -9.48 50.95
C PRO A 394 -30.63 -8.32 51.67
N TYR A 395 -30.54 -7.16 51.02
CA TYR A 395 -30.29 -5.89 51.69
C TYR A 395 -31.37 -5.83 52.74
N GLY A 396 -30.96 -6.00 54.01
CA GLY A 396 -31.83 -6.27 55.13
C GLY A 396 -33.08 -5.43 54.95
N ALA A 397 -34.19 -6.12 54.67
CA ALA A 397 -35.48 -5.47 54.41
C ALA A 397 -35.57 -4.35 55.43
N PRO A 398 -35.75 -3.07 55.01
CA PRO A 398 -35.72 -1.95 55.93
C PRO A 398 -36.64 -2.37 57.04
N SER A 399 -36.08 -2.63 58.22
CA SER A 399 -36.81 -3.23 59.31
C SER A 399 -37.98 -2.32 59.47
N LYS A 400 -39.16 -2.71 58.97
CA LYS A 400 -40.38 -1.94 59.16
C LYS A 400 -40.41 -1.89 60.64
N THR A 401 -40.06 -0.73 61.21
CA THR A 401 -39.77 -0.54 62.62
C THR A 401 -40.91 -1.24 63.30
N GLU A 402 -40.63 -2.45 63.76
CA GLU A 402 -41.67 -3.35 64.18
C GLU A 402 -42.09 -2.66 65.46
N ARG A 403 -43.19 -1.90 65.35
CA ARG A 403 -43.87 -1.32 66.50
C ARG A 403 -44.14 -2.54 67.34
N ARG A 404 -43.24 -2.77 68.30
CA ARG A 404 -43.28 -3.87 69.24
C ARG A 404 -44.74 -3.98 69.65
N PRO A 405 -45.49 -5.02 69.27
CA PRO A 405 -46.71 -5.28 69.99
C PRO A 405 -46.23 -5.53 71.42
N HIS A 406 -46.68 -4.69 72.35
CA HIS A 406 -46.56 -4.94 73.77
C HIS A 406 -47.03 -6.38 74.01
N LEU A 407 -46.09 -7.30 74.22
CA LEU A 407 -46.39 -8.67 74.60
C LEU A 407 -46.92 -8.61 76.04
N HIS A 408 -48.24 -8.49 76.16
CA HIS A 408 -48.95 -8.78 77.39
C HIS A 408 -49.00 -10.29 77.54
N VAL A 409 -47.99 -10.86 78.21
CA VAL A 409 -47.95 -12.28 78.58
C VAL A 409 -48.96 -12.49 79.71
N VAL A 410 -50.17 -12.94 79.37
CA VAL A 410 -51.03 -13.65 80.32
C VAL A 410 -50.76 -15.13 80.13
N ILE A 411 -50.21 -15.78 81.16
CA ILE A 411 -50.18 -17.24 81.28
C ILE A 411 -51.31 -17.62 82.23
N PRO A 412 -52.43 -18.17 81.76
CA PRO A 412 -53.36 -18.86 82.63
C PRO A 412 -53.02 -20.36 82.64
N GLY A 413 -52.49 -20.83 83.77
CA GLY A 413 -52.45 -22.26 84.11
C GLY A 413 -51.36 -23.08 83.43
N GLY A 414 -50.19 -23.20 84.07
CA GLY A 414 -49.17 -24.17 83.72
C GLY A 414 -48.06 -24.22 84.76
N PRO A 415 -47.65 -25.41 85.25
CA PRO A 415 -46.87 -25.54 86.48
C PRO A 415 -45.40 -25.13 86.32
N THR A 416 -44.90 -24.54 87.39
CA THR A 416 -43.52 -24.17 87.65
C THR A 416 -42.58 -25.36 87.50
N PHE A 417 -41.72 -25.35 86.47
CA PHE A 417 -40.56 -26.22 86.42
C PHE A 417 -39.32 -25.41 86.80
N ALA A 418 -38.84 -25.66 88.03
CA ALA A 418 -37.50 -25.28 88.46
C ALA A 418 -36.51 -26.24 87.81
N VAL A 419 -35.71 -25.74 86.86
CA VAL A 419 -34.51 -26.46 86.41
C VAL A 419 -33.36 -25.97 87.26
N ALA A 420 -32.97 -26.81 88.21
CA ALA A 420 -31.77 -26.64 89.02
C ALA A 420 -30.54 -26.80 88.13
N ASN A 421 -29.69 -25.78 88.12
CA ASN A 421 -28.30 -25.91 87.70
C ASN A 421 -27.57 -26.79 88.72
N TYR A 422 -26.96 -27.88 88.26
CA TYR A 422 -25.92 -28.59 89.01
C TYR A 422 -24.74 -28.92 88.08
N TYR A 423 -23.62 -28.30 88.45
CA TYR A 423 -22.21 -28.46 88.08
C TYR A 423 -21.74 -28.11 86.67
#